data_AF-A0A0K1E1F7-F1
#
_entry.id   AF-A0A0K1E1F7-F1
#
_cell.length_a   1.000
_cell.length_b   1.000
_cell.length_c   1.000
_cell.angle_alpha   90.00
_cell.angle_beta   90.00
_cell.angle_gamma   90.00
#
_symmetry.space_group_name_H-M   'P 1'
#
loop_
_entity.id
_entity.type
_entity.pdbx_description
1 polymer ?
#
loop_
_entity_poly.entity_id
_entity_poly.type
_entity_poly.pdbx_seq_one_letter_code
_entity_poly.pdbx_strand_id
1 'polypeptide(L)'
;MLFILDVIIAALASYVAYKTFQAWRGLSEARLSLYSIGMVLLAASLVLEAVVDIYLNWLTGTEPTRFIRRQVALFRLVIQLLTTAALVPIAIAVTPSLFYAVVPPLFILTPINALLALYIASVTLVKTLERGTPPFIPLAFVFLAASLMFPLLSPVDVLLRLFTAVFLAVGVLYAAEKTK
;
A
#
# COMPACT_ATOMS: atom_id res chain seq x y z
N MET A 1 -8.04 -13.61 16.29
CA MET A 1 -6.72 -13.04 16.61
C MET A 1 -6.23 -12.06 15.53
N LEU A 2 -6.65 -12.20 14.26
CA LEU A 2 -6.34 -11.27 13.17
C LEU A 2 -6.97 -9.87 13.34
N PHE A 3 -8.17 -9.78 13.95
CA PHE A 3 -8.90 -8.53 14.15
C PHE A 3 -8.09 -7.39 14.80
N ILE A 4 -7.23 -7.69 15.79
CA ILE A 4 -6.40 -6.67 16.44
C ILE A 4 -5.36 -6.12 15.46
N LEU A 5 -4.76 -6.99 14.64
CA LEU A 5 -3.78 -6.60 13.64
C LEU A 5 -4.43 -5.74 12.54
N ASP A 6 -5.64 -6.12 12.10
CA ASP A 6 -6.41 -5.37 11.10
C ASP A 6 -6.74 -3.95 11.59
N VAL A 7 -7.15 -3.82 12.86
CA VAL A 7 -7.39 -2.50 13.49
C VAL A 7 -6.10 -1.68 13.56
N ILE A 8 -4.97 -2.29 13.90
CA ILE A 8 -3.66 -1.60 13.93
C ILE A 8 -3.27 -1.15 12.51
N ILE A 9 -3.44 -2.00 11.50
CA ILE A 9 -3.18 -1.66 10.08
C ILE A 9 -4.03 -0.45 9.68
N ALA A 10 -5.34 -0.49 9.96
CA ALA A 10 -6.25 0.59 9.62
C ALA A 10 -5.87 1.91 10.33
N ALA A 11 -5.49 1.85 11.60
CA ALA A 11 -5.04 3.02 12.36
C ALA A 11 -3.74 3.62 11.79
N LEU A 12 -2.74 2.79 11.52
CA LEU A 12 -1.46 3.21 10.95
C LEU A 12 -1.63 3.78 9.53
N ALA A 13 -2.43 3.12 8.70
CA ALA A 13 -2.72 3.60 7.35
C ALA A 13 -3.48 4.94 7.38
N SER A 14 -4.47 5.08 8.27
CA SER A 14 -5.18 6.36 8.47
C SER A 14 -4.23 7.47 8.93
N TYR A 15 -3.28 7.16 9.82
CA TYR A 15 -2.23 8.09 10.23
C TYR A 15 -1.35 8.53 9.05
N VAL A 16 -0.90 7.58 8.22
CA VAL A 16 -0.13 7.87 6.99
C VAL A 16 -0.93 8.78 6.06
N ALA A 17 -2.21 8.48 5.81
CA ALA A 17 -3.08 9.29 4.97
C ALA A 17 -3.20 10.72 5.51
N TYR A 18 -3.47 10.87 6.82
CA TYR A 18 -3.60 12.16 7.47
C TYR A 18 -2.34 13.02 7.34
N LYS A 19 -1.17 12.45 7.66
CA LYS A 19 0.12 13.17 7.58
C LYS A 19 0.49 13.52 6.15
N THR A 20 0.27 12.61 5.22
CA THR A 20 0.54 12.85 3.79
C THR A 20 -0.39 13.94 3.25
N PHE A 21 -1.66 13.93 3.64
CA PHE A 21 -2.61 14.97 3.25
C PHE A 21 -2.28 16.34 3.86
N GLN A 22 -1.81 16.37 5.11
CA GLN A 22 -1.32 17.59 5.74
C GLN A 22 -0.11 18.17 4.97
N ALA A 23 0.85 17.32 4.60
CA ALA A 23 2.00 17.73 3.80
C ALA A 23 1.59 18.22 2.40
N TRP A 24 0.61 17.56 1.77
CA TRP A 24 0.11 17.90 0.44
C TRP A 24 -0.39 19.34 0.31
N ARG A 25 -1.04 19.88 1.34
CA ARG A 25 -1.56 21.26 1.33
C ARG A 25 -0.47 22.33 1.12
N GLY A 26 0.79 22.01 1.40
CA GLY A 26 1.92 22.92 1.22
C GLY A 26 2.72 22.71 -0.07
N LEU A 27 2.35 21.76 -0.93
CA LEU A 27 3.14 21.38 -2.11
C LEU A 27 2.68 22.16 -3.34
N SER A 28 3.61 22.93 -3.94
CA SER A 28 3.39 23.59 -5.23
C SER A 28 3.81 22.72 -6.43
N GLU A 29 4.69 21.74 -6.22
CA GLU A 29 5.19 20.88 -7.29
C GLU A 29 4.22 19.73 -7.63
N ALA A 30 3.82 19.63 -8.89
CA ALA A 30 2.92 18.59 -9.39
C ALA A 30 3.41 17.16 -9.13
N ARG A 31 4.73 16.94 -9.15
CA ARG A 31 5.36 15.63 -8.90
C ARG A 31 5.21 15.16 -7.44
N LEU A 32 5.44 16.07 -6.49
CA LEU A 32 5.26 15.81 -5.06
C LEU A 32 3.77 15.65 -4.72
N SER A 33 2.90 16.36 -5.42
CA SER A 33 1.44 16.18 -5.36
C SER A 33 1.02 14.79 -5.83
N LEU A 34 1.51 14.31 -6.98
CA LEU A 34 1.28 12.94 -7.50
C LEU A 34 1.73 11.86 -6.51
N TYR A 35 2.92 12.01 -5.92
CA TYR A 35 3.40 11.10 -4.88
C TYR A 35 2.44 11.06 -3.68
N SER A 36 2.02 12.24 -3.21
CA SER A 36 1.13 12.35 -2.04
C SER A 36 -0.24 11.73 -2.30
N ILE A 37 -0.81 11.96 -3.48
CA ILE A 37 -2.07 11.34 -3.91
C ILE A 37 -1.95 9.82 -3.92
N GLY A 38 -0.88 9.30 -4.54
CA GLY A 38 -0.63 7.86 -4.59
C GLY A 38 -0.47 7.25 -3.20
N MET A 39 0.23 7.92 -2.29
CA MET A 39 0.40 7.47 -0.90
C MET A 39 -0.91 7.48 -0.11
N VAL A 40 -1.79 8.47 -0.33
CA VAL A 40 -3.13 8.51 0.28
C VAL A 40 -4.00 7.37 -0.27
N LEU A 41 -3.95 7.09 -1.58
CA LEU A 41 -4.68 5.97 -2.18
C LEU A 41 -4.16 4.62 -1.66
N LEU A 42 -2.84 4.49 -1.46
CA LEU A 42 -2.24 3.28 -0.90
C LEU A 42 -2.72 3.07 0.54
N ALA A 43 -2.72 4.12 1.35
CA ALA A 43 -3.27 4.07 2.70
C ALA A 43 -4.75 3.70 2.69
N ALA A 44 -5.55 4.28 1.80
CA ALA A 44 -6.96 3.93 1.65
C ALA A 44 -7.15 2.45 1.26
N SER A 45 -6.29 1.90 0.38
CA SER A 45 -6.34 0.47 0.06
C SER A 45 -6.04 -0.43 1.26
N LEU A 46 -5.08 -0.07 2.12
CA LEU A 46 -4.75 -0.83 3.33
C LEU A 46 -5.89 -0.77 4.35
N VAL A 47 -6.54 0.39 4.51
CA VAL A 47 -7.73 0.53 5.38
C VAL A 47 -8.87 -0.34 4.85
N LEU A 48 -9.15 -0.26 3.54
CA LEU A 48 -10.22 -1.05 2.93
C LEU A 48 -9.98 -2.55 3.06
N GLU A 49 -8.74 -2.99 2.84
CA GLU A 49 -8.32 -4.39 3.01
C GLU A 49 -8.53 -4.87 4.45
N ALA A 50 -8.09 -4.10 5.46
CA ALA A 50 -8.32 -4.42 6.86
C ALA A 50 -9.82 -4.52 7.22
N VAL A 51 -10.65 -3.59 6.71
CA VAL A 51 -12.11 -3.62 6.93
C VAL A 51 -12.75 -4.85 6.27
N VAL A 52 -12.33 -5.18 5.05
CA VAL A 52 -12.80 -6.37 4.33
C VAL A 52 -12.42 -7.64 5.07
N ASP A 53 -11.19 -7.74 5.57
CA ASP A 53 -10.73 -8.92 6.31
C ASP A 53 -11.52 -9.11 7.61
N ILE A 54 -11.81 -8.03 8.33
CA ILE A 54 -12.70 -8.05 9.49
C ILE A 54 -14.09 -8.58 9.12
N TYR A 55 -14.67 -8.04 8.04
CA TYR A 55 -16.01 -8.42 7.59
C TYR A 55 -16.09 -9.88 7.14
N LEU A 56 -15.11 -10.35 6.35
CA LEU A 56 -15.05 -11.72 5.87
C LEU A 56 -14.83 -12.71 7.02
N ASN A 57 -13.96 -12.38 7.97
CA ASN A 57 -13.77 -13.20 9.17
C ASN A 57 -15.06 -13.34 9.98
N TRP A 58 -15.88 -12.28 10.06
CA TRP A 58 -17.17 -12.33 10.74
C TRP A 58 -18.20 -13.23 10.03
N LEU A 59 -18.20 -13.24 8.69
CA LEU A 59 -19.05 -14.13 7.88
C LEU A 59 -18.63 -15.61 7.93
N THR A 60 -17.40 -15.89 8.39
CA THR A 60 -16.82 -17.24 8.42
C THR A 60 -17.42 -18.04 9.58
N GLY A 61 -18.68 -18.47 9.43
CA GLY A 61 -19.42 -19.22 10.43
C GLY A 61 -20.94 -19.12 10.29
N THR A 62 -21.45 -18.12 9.55
CA THR A 62 -22.89 -17.88 9.37
C THR A 62 -23.38 -18.19 7.96
N GLU A 63 -22.52 -18.04 6.95
CA GLU A 63 -22.91 -18.10 5.53
C GLU A 63 -22.28 -19.29 4.78
N PRO A 64 -22.90 -19.73 3.67
CA PRO A 64 -22.38 -20.81 2.85
C PRO A 64 -21.06 -20.42 2.17
N THR A 65 -20.11 -21.36 2.17
CA THR A 65 -18.72 -21.17 1.68
C THR A 65 -18.61 -20.66 0.23
N ARG A 66 -19.58 -20.98 -0.64
CA ARG A 66 -19.62 -20.48 -2.03
C ARG A 66 -19.87 -18.97 -2.12
N PHE A 67 -20.69 -18.43 -1.21
CA PHE A 67 -21.00 -17.00 -1.15
C PHE A 67 -19.77 -16.21 -0.69
N ILE A 68 -19.11 -16.69 0.38
CA ILE A 68 -17.86 -16.12 0.90
C ILE A 68 -16.78 -16.07 -0.19
N ARG A 69 -16.57 -17.17 -0.95
CA ARG A 69 -15.57 -17.19 -2.03
C ARG A 69 -15.84 -16.16 -3.14
N ARG A 70 -17.11 -15.92 -3.50
CA ARG A 70 -17.46 -14.90 -4.50
C ARG A 70 -17.16 -13.50 -3.99
N GLN A 71 -17.50 -13.21 -2.73
CA GLN A 71 -17.20 -11.93 -2.11
C GLN A 71 -15.70 -11.68 -1.99
N VAL A 72 -14.93 -12.68 -1.55
CA VAL A 72 -13.46 -12.62 -1.50
C VAL A 72 -12.87 -12.24 -2.86
N ALA A 73 -13.34 -12.87 -3.95
CA ALA A 73 -12.86 -12.57 -5.29
C ALA A 73 -13.17 -11.12 -5.72
N LEU A 74 -14.38 -10.64 -5.44
CA LEU A 74 -14.80 -9.27 -5.77
C LEU A 74 -13.99 -8.25 -4.96
N PHE A 75 -13.92 -8.41 -3.64
CA PHE A 75 -13.15 -7.49 -2.79
C PHE A 75 -11.66 -7.49 -3.13
N ARG A 76 -11.08 -8.67 -3.40
CA ARG A 76 -9.69 -8.77 -3.87
C ARG A 76 -9.47 -7.97 -5.15
N LEU A 77 -10.39 -8.05 -6.12
CA LEU A 77 -10.29 -7.28 -7.36
C LEU A 77 -10.36 -5.77 -7.10
N VAL A 78 -11.28 -5.32 -6.24
CA VAL A 78 -11.41 -3.89 -5.87
C VAL A 78 -10.15 -3.39 -5.17
N ILE A 79 -9.64 -4.13 -4.17
CA ILE A 79 -8.42 -3.78 -3.45
C ILE A 79 -7.22 -3.75 -4.40
N GLN A 80 -7.13 -4.70 -5.34
CA GLN A 80 -6.07 -4.73 -6.34
C GLN A 80 -6.14 -3.53 -7.28
N LEU A 81 -7.31 -3.16 -7.78
CA LEU A 81 -7.49 -1.97 -8.62
C LEU A 81 -7.10 -0.69 -7.88
N LEU A 82 -7.52 -0.55 -6.62
CA LEU A 82 -7.17 0.61 -5.80
C LEU A 82 -5.66 0.65 -5.51
N THR A 83 -5.05 -0.50 -5.25
CA THR A 83 -3.58 -0.62 -5.09
C THR A 83 -2.86 -0.23 -6.37
N THR A 84 -3.34 -0.66 -7.55
CA THR A 84 -2.76 -0.24 -8.84
C THR A 84 -2.89 1.27 -9.03
N ALA A 85 -4.08 1.83 -8.77
CA ALA A 85 -4.34 3.26 -8.86
C ALA A 85 -3.47 4.08 -7.89
N ALA A 86 -3.03 3.48 -6.78
CA ALA A 86 -2.08 4.07 -5.85
C ALA A 86 -0.63 3.95 -6.33
N LEU A 87 -0.20 2.78 -6.80
CA LEU A 87 1.20 2.51 -7.16
C LEU A 87 1.62 3.21 -8.45
N VAL A 88 0.73 3.35 -9.43
CA VAL A 88 1.03 4.04 -10.70
C VAL A 88 1.51 5.49 -10.49
N PRO A 89 0.77 6.38 -9.80
CA PRO A 89 1.24 7.75 -9.57
C PRO A 89 2.50 7.80 -8.69
N ILE A 90 2.67 6.86 -7.74
CA ILE A 90 3.91 6.77 -6.94
C ILE A 90 5.09 6.43 -7.85
N ALA A 91 4.96 5.43 -8.73
CA ALA A 91 6.02 5.02 -9.65
C ALA A 91 6.42 6.18 -10.58
N ILE A 92 5.44 6.86 -11.17
CA ILE A 92 5.66 8.05 -12.02
C ILE A 92 6.38 9.15 -11.23
N ALA A 93 5.97 9.40 -9.99
CA ALA A 93 6.59 10.42 -9.16
C ALA A 93 8.01 10.04 -8.73
N VAL A 94 8.30 8.78 -8.46
CA VAL A 94 9.65 8.34 -8.05
C VAL A 94 10.63 8.41 -9.23
N THR A 95 10.17 8.20 -10.46
CA THR A 95 11.03 8.20 -11.66
C THR A 95 10.26 8.63 -12.92
N PRO A 96 10.60 9.75 -13.55
CA PRO A 96 9.84 10.33 -14.67
C PRO A 96 10.17 9.71 -16.05
N SER A 97 10.35 8.40 -16.16
CA SER A 97 10.63 7.76 -17.46
C SER A 97 9.37 7.35 -18.22
N LEU A 98 9.38 7.51 -19.55
CA LEU A 98 8.30 7.18 -20.51
C LEU A 98 7.82 5.72 -20.47
N PHE A 99 8.55 4.82 -19.80
CA PHE A 99 8.17 3.42 -19.64
C PHE A 99 6.83 3.23 -18.91
N TYR A 100 6.36 4.22 -18.14
CA TYR A 100 5.09 4.18 -17.40
C TYR A 100 3.88 4.71 -18.19
N ALA A 101 4.07 5.27 -19.38
CA ALA A 101 2.97 5.70 -20.25
C ALA A 101 2.19 4.51 -20.83
N VAL A 102 2.74 3.30 -20.76
CA VAL A 102 2.10 2.07 -21.20
C VAL A 102 1.57 1.35 -19.97
N VAL A 103 0.30 1.61 -19.64
CA VAL A 103 -0.47 0.81 -18.66
C VAL A 103 -0.37 -0.66 -19.09
N PRO A 104 0.28 -1.55 -18.33
CA PRO A 104 0.37 -2.95 -18.69
C PRO A 104 -1.04 -3.54 -18.77
N PRO A 105 -1.29 -4.52 -19.66
CA PRO A 105 -2.61 -5.11 -19.82
C PRO A 105 -3.15 -5.64 -18.48
N LEU A 106 -4.39 -5.27 -18.15
CA LEU A 106 -5.11 -5.56 -16.89
C LEU A 106 -5.30 -7.05 -16.55
N PHE A 107 -4.68 -7.97 -17.28
CA PHE A 107 -5.04 -9.39 -17.26
C PHE A 107 -4.49 -10.17 -16.06
N ILE A 108 -3.51 -9.64 -15.30
CA ILE A 108 -3.15 -10.18 -13.98
C ILE A 108 -2.70 -9.02 -13.05
N LEU A 109 -3.61 -8.43 -12.27
CA LEU A 109 -3.35 -7.26 -11.42
C LEU A 109 -2.35 -7.54 -10.29
N THR A 110 -2.37 -8.73 -9.69
CA THR A 110 -1.47 -9.12 -8.60
C THR A 110 0.02 -8.99 -8.92
N PRO A 111 0.56 -9.65 -9.99
CA PRO A 111 1.98 -9.53 -10.33
C PRO A 111 2.35 -8.12 -10.79
N ILE A 112 1.45 -7.38 -11.44
CA ILE A 112 1.70 -5.98 -11.81
C ILE A 112 1.91 -5.13 -10.56
N ASN A 113 1.03 -5.25 -9.57
CA ASN A 113 1.15 -4.51 -8.31
C ASN A 113 2.44 -4.88 -7.55
N ALA A 114 2.80 -6.17 -7.54
CA ALA A 114 4.04 -6.61 -6.91
C ALA A 114 5.28 -6.06 -7.62
N LEU A 115 5.31 -6.07 -8.96
CA LEU A 115 6.40 -5.50 -9.75
C LEU A 115 6.51 -3.98 -9.56
N LEU A 116 5.38 -3.26 -9.55
CA LEU A 116 5.36 -1.82 -9.26
C LEU A 116 5.88 -1.52 -7.86
N ALA A 117 5.47 -2.31 -6.86
CA ALA A 117 5.95 -2.16 -5.50
C ALA A 117 7.47 -2.43 -5.41
N LEU A 118 7.99 -3.51 -5.99
CA LEU A 118 9.43 -3.78 -6.05
C LEU A 118 10.21 -2.71 -6.81
N TYR A 119 9.63 -2.17 -7.87
CA TYR A 119 10.21 -1.06 -8.60
C TYR A 119 10.35 0.18 -7.70
N ILE A 120 9.25 0.60 -7.06
CA ILE A 120 9.27 1.73 -6.13
C ILE A 120 10.28 1.49 -5.01
N ALA A 121 10.30 0.27 -4.45
CA ALA A 121 11.27 -0.13 -3.43
C ALA A 121 12.71 0.03 -3.91
N SER A 122 13.05 -0.49 -5.09
CA SER A 122 14.42 -0.41 -5.61
C SER A 122 14.87 1.03 -5.85
N VAL A 123 14.06 1.87 -6.50
CA VAL A 123 14.44 3.26 -6.79
C VAL A 123 14.51 4.11 -5.52
N THR A 124 13.58 3.91 -4.58
CA THR A 124 13.64 4.62 -3.30
C THR A 124 14.80 4.11 -2.44
N LEU A 125 15.15 2.83 -2.50
CA LEU A 125 16.29 2.25 -1.80
C LEU A 125 17.61 2.88 -2.25
N VAL A 126 17.85 2.96 -3.56
CA VAL A 126 19.05 3.61 -4.13
C VAL A 126 19.16 5.04 -3.60
N LYS A 127 18.07 5.82 -3.68
CA LYS A 127 18.06 7.20 -3.16
C LYS A 127 18.28 7.27 -1.65
N THR A 128 17.77 6.32 -0.87
CA THR A 128 17.99 6.31 0.59
C THR A 128 19.45 6.00 0.95
N LEU A 129 20.09 5.10 0.19
CA LEU A 129 21.50 4.77 0.35
C LEU A 129 22.40 5.96 -0.03
N GLU A 130 22.12 6.62 -1.16
CA GLU A 130 22.83 7.84 -1.59
C GLU A 130 22.75 8.97 -0.55
N ARG A 131 21.59 9.10 0.11
CA ARG A 131 21.32 10.17 1.10
C ARG A 131 21.68 9.80 2.53
N GLY A 132 22.13 8.56 2.78
CA GLY A 132 22.40 8.06 4.13
C GLY A 132 21.17 8.08 5.06
N THR A 133 19.96 8.04 4.50
CA THR A 133 18.70 8.05 5.27
C THR A 133 18.22 6.64 5.55
N PRO A 134 17.51 6.40 6.67
CA PRO A 134 16.99 5.07 6.98
C PRO A 134 16.00 4.58 5.91
N PRO A 135 16.08 3.31 5.48
CA PRO A 135 15.34 2.77 4.34
C PRO A 135 13.90 2.33 4.71
N PHE A 136 13.15 3.14 5.46
CA PHE A 136 11.81 2.76 5.92
C PHE A 136 10.81 2.62 4.76
N ILE A 137 10.74 3.63 3.89
CA ILE A 137 9.84 3.63 2.72
C ILE A 137 10.12 2.45 1.77
N PRO A 138 11.37 2.19 1.32
CA PRO A 138 11.64 1.06 0.44
C PRO A 138 11.31 -0.29 1.09
N LEU A 139 11.59 -0.46 2.39
CA LEU A 139 11.21 -1.67 3.11
C LEU A 139 9.69 -1.89 3.10
N ALA A 140 8.90 -0.83 3.31
CA ALA A 140 7.45 -0.94 3.23
C ALA A 140 6.97 -1.50 1.89
N PHE A 141 7.54 -1.02 0.77
CA PHE A 141 7.17 -1.51 -0.56
C PHE A 141 7.66 -2.95 -0.84
N VAL A 142 8.76 -3.39 -0.22
CA VAL A 142 9.17 -4.81 -0.26
C VAL A 142 8.16 -5.70 0.46
N PHE A 143 7.74 -5.29 1.67
CA PHE A 143 6.71 -6.04 2.42
C PHE A 143 5.37 -6.05 1.69
N LEU A 144 5.00 -4.95 1.03
CA LEU A 144 3.82 -4.87 0.19
C LEU A 144 3.90 -5.84 -1.00
N ALA A 145 5.05 -5.89 -1.69
CA ALA A 145 5.24 -6.81 -2.80
C ALA A 145 5.15 -8.27 -2.34
N ALA A 146 5.75 -8.58 -1.18
CA ALA A 146 5.69 -9.90 -0.60
C ALA A 146 4.26 -10.30 -0.23
N SER A 147 3.49 -9.40 0.39
CA SER A 147 2.11 -9.69 0.83
C SER A 147 1.20 -10.05 -0.35
N LEU A 148 1.37 -9.38 -1.49
CA LEU A 148 0.61 -9.64 -2.72
C LEU A 148 0.81 -11.05 -3.29
N MET A 149 1.88 -11.76 -2.92
CA MET A 149 2.12 -13.14 -3.37
C MET A 149 1.36 -14.19 -2.53
N PHE A 150 0.75 -13.79 -1.41
CA PHE A 150 0.05 -14.69 -0.52
C PHE A 150 -1.49 -14.68 -0.73
N PRO A 151 -2.18 -15.75 -0.30
CA PRO A 151 -3.65 -15.78 -0.28
C PRO A 151 -4.21 -14.74 0.70
N LEU A 152 -5.36 -14.16 0.34
CA LEU A 152 -6.11 -13.24 1.20
C LEU A 152 -6.50 -14.00 2.48
N LEU A 153 -6.52 -13.31 3.63
CA LEU A 153 -6.78 -13.89 4.96
C LEU A 153 -5.70 -14.86 5.48
N SER A 154 -4.59 -15.06 4.75
CA SER A 154 -3.49 -15.84 5.31
C SER A 154 -2.81 -15.05 6.44
N PRO A 155 -2.43 -15.70 7.57
CA PRO A 155 -1.78 -15.01 8.67
C PRO A 155 -0.47 -14.31 8.23
N VAL A 156 0.21 -14.88 7.24
CA VAL A 156 1.44 -14.32 6.67
C VAL A 156 1.16 -13.03 5.90
N ASP A 157 0.09 -13.00 5.09
CA ASP A 157 -0.32 -11.77 4.38
C ASP A 157 -0.60 -10.64 5.38
N VAL A 158 -1.42 -10.89 6.40
CA VAL A 158 -1.76 -9.88 7.43
C VAL A 158 -0.52 -9.35 8.15
N LEU A 159 0.45 -10.22 8.48
CA LEU A 159 1.73 -9.79 9.07
C LEU A 159 2.55 -8.92 8.11
N LEU A 160 2.62 -9.27 6.83
CA LEU A 160 3.34 -8.47 5.82
C LEU A 160 2.65 -7.12 5.57
N ARG A 161 1.32 -7.08 5.60
CA ARG A 161 0.54 -5.82 5.55
C ARG A 161 0.78 -4.95 6.77
N LEU A 162 0.87 -5.55 7.96
CA LEU A 162 1.24 -4.85 9.18
C LEU A 162 2.64 -4.23 9.06
N PHE A 163 3.64 -5.00 8.63
CA PHE A 163 4.98 -4.45 8.41
C PHE A 163 4.96 -3.32 7.38
N THR A 164 4.23 -3.47 6.29
CA THR A 164 4.02 -2.39 5.30
C THR A 164 3.50 -1.11 5.97
N ALA A 165 2.41 -1.21 6.74
CA ALA A 165 1.81 -0.07 7.42
C ALA A 165 2.75 0.57 8.46
N VAL A 166 3.47 -0.24 9.23
CA VAL A 166 4.45 0.23 10.22
C VAL A 166 5.59 0.98 9.55
N PHE A 167 6.22 0.41 8.52
CA PHE A 167 7.33 1.06 7.83
C PHE A 167 6.91 2.33 7.09
N LEU A 168 5.70 2.38 6.51
CA LEU A 168 5.14 3.62 5.97
C LEU A 168 4.94 4.68 7.06
N ALA A 169 4.32 4.31 8.19
CA ALA A 169 4.06 5.23 9.29
C ALA A 169 5.36 5.80 9.90
N VAL A 170 6.36 4.94 10.12
CA VAL A 170 7.69 5.33 10.61
C VAL A 170 8.41 6.21 9.58
N GLY A 171 8.34 5.86 8.30
CA GLY A 171 8.92 6.67 7.22
C GLY A 171 8.33 8.09 7.16
N VAL A 172 7.00 8.21 7.31
CA VAL A 172 6.31 9.51 7.35
C VAL A 172 6.62 10.30 8.62
N LEU A 173 6.71 9.63 9.78
CA LEU A 173 7.14 10.24 11.04
C LEU A 173 8.53 10.85 10.94
N TYR A 174 9.50 10.06 10.47
CA TYR A 174 10.87 10.51 10.30
C TYR A 174 10.98 11.71 9.35
N ALA A 175 10.22 11.70 8.24
CA ALA A 175 10.17 12.83 7.32
C ALA A 175 9.56 14.09 7.96
N ALA A 176 8.54 13.93 8.80
CA ALA A 176 7.89 15.03 9.52
C ALA A 176 8.77 15.61 10.65
N GLU A 177 9.60 14.80 11.30
CA GLU A 177 10.55 15.28 12.30
C GLU A 177 11.68 16.09 11.68
N LYS A 178 12.19 15.68 10.52
CA LYS A 178 13.28 16.37 9.83
C LYS A 178 12.88 17.73 9.21
N THR A 179 11.59 18.02 9.11
CA THR A 179 11.05 19.27 8.56
C THR A 179 10.69 20.30 9.63
N LYS A 180 10.84 19.97 10.92
CA LYS A 180 10.78 20.92 12.04
C LYS A 180 12.16 21.45 12.38
#